data_AF-A0A842MFQ1-F1
#
_entry.id   AF-A0A842MFQ1-F1
#
_cell.length_a   1.000
_cell.length_b   1.000
_cell.length_c   1.000
_cell.angle_alpha   90.00
_cell.angle_beta   90.00
_cell.angle_gamma   90.00
#
_symmetry.space_group_name_H-M   'P 1'
#
loop_
_entity.id
_entity.type
_entity.pdbx_description
1 polymer ?
#
loop_
_entity_poly.entity_id
_entity_poly.type
_entity_poly.pdbx_seq_one_letter_code
_entity_poly.pdbx_strand_id
1 'polypeptide(L)'
;MKEVLRNPHRQRILQLLVSRKVLTPKEIAKELKIGVPTVYYHLELLGDCVQKTSRGEYSVTEKGIEVYRSEIMNASSKSSGMPVLYSTISLLIARPFLAALLGLVAASLELAVCYRTGFIPFMLGYRPVLENSALPVYYAASIFLAFAVLEAASYALNRRLGGEVPLLTGVLLSRLPLMIVLVLALAPLDAPSVAIAVTAVSQLLSILVLSIFLSLSKGIRQEISIILGLVLLYLNLLVYSSVQL
;
A
#
# COMPACT_ATOMS: atom_id res chain seq x y z
N MET A 1 22.86 -17.60 15.74
CA MET A 1 22.12 -17.33 14.48
C MET A 1 21.42 -15.97 14.46
N LYS A 2 20.68 -15.57 15.51
CA LYS A 2 20.01 -14.24 15.58
C LYS A 2 20.94 -13.03 15.38
N GLU A 3 22.20 -13.10 15.83
CA GLU A 3 23.17 -12.01 15.64
C GLU A 3 23.66 -11.86 14.20
N VAL A 4 23.71 -12.96 13.44
CA VAL A 4 24.14 -12.95 12.04
C VAL A 4 23.18 -12.14 11.19
N LEU A 5 21.87 -12.16 11.48
CA LEU A 5 20.87 -11.47 10.67
C LEU A 5 20.62 -10.00 11.06
N ARG A 6 21.33 -9.45 12.05
CA ARG A 6 21.19 -8.04 12.43
C ARG A 6 21.72 -7.07 11.36
N ASN A 7 22.58 -7.53 10.46
CA ASN A 7 23.16 -6.67 9.44
C ASN A 7 22.22 -6.57 8.21
N PRO A 8 21.88 -5.34 7.76
CA PRO A 8 20.93 -5.12 6.67
C PRO A 8 21.39 -5.71 5.33
N HIS A 9 22.71 -5.73 5.06
CA HIS A 9 23.24 -6.33 3.83
C HIS A 9 23.03 -7.85 3.81
N ARG A 10 23.20 -8.54 4.94
CA ARG A 10 22.99 -10.00 5.03
C ARG A 10 21.52 -10.38 4.87
N GLN A 11 20.60 -9.58 5.43
CA GLN A 11 19.17 -9.76 5.19
C GLN A 11 18.81 -9.58 3.72
N ARG A 12 19.37 -8.54 3.09
CA ARG A 12 19.10 -8.22 1.70
C ARG A 12 19.68 -9.27 0.74
N ILE A 13 20.86 -9.84 1.05
CA ILE A 13 21.43 -10.98 0.30
C ILE A 13 20.47 -12.17 0.34
N LEU A 14 19.98 -12.57 1.52
CA LEU A 14 19.01 -13.67 1.63
C LEU A 14 17.74 -13.39 0.85
N GLN A 15 17.21 -12.17 0.90
CA GLN A 15 16.02 -11.78 0.13
C GLN A 15 16.23 -11.89 -1.40
N LEU A 16 17.40 -11.48 -1.88
CA LEU A 16 17.75 -11.59 -3.30
C LEU A 16 17.87 -13.05 -3.74
N LEU A 17 18.50 -13.88 -2.91
CA LEU A 17 18.68 -15.30 -3.21
C LEU A 17 17.35 -16.08 -3.11
N VAL A 18 16.45 -15.74 -2.18
CA VAL A 18 15.10 -16.34 -2.12
C VAL A 18 14.27 -15.97 -3.35
N SER A 19 14.34 -14.70 -3.80
CA SER A 19 13.51 -14.22 -4.92
C SER A 19 14.00 -14.70 -6.29
N ARG A 20 15.31 -14.76 -6.50
CA ARG A 20 15.91 -15.12 -7.80
C ARG A 20 16.45 -16.55 -7.86
N LYS A 21 16.33 -17.30 -6.77
CA LYS A 21 16.83 -18.68 -6.53
C LYS A 21 18.35 -18.82 -6.54
N VAL A 22 19.04 -18.23 -7.51
CA VAL A 22 20.48 -18.37 -7.72
C VAL A 22 21.09 -17.06 -8.22
N LEU A 23 22.21 -16.61 -7.64
CA LEU A 23 22.94 -15.40 -8.06
C LEU A 23 24.45 -15.54 -7.93
N THR A 24 25.18 -14.86 -8.81
CA THR A 24 26.64 -14.72 -8.70
C THR A 24 27.04 -13.62 -7.71
N PRO A 25 28.25 -13.69 -7.10
CA PRO A 25 28.76 -12.62 -6.23
C PRO A 25 28.84 -11.25 -6.91
N LYS A 26 29.06 -11.20 -8.23
CA LYS A 26 29.08 -9.95 -9.02
C LYS A 26 27.69 -9.33 -9.13
N GLU A 27 26.65 -10.14 -9.33
CA GLU A 27 25.26 -9.65 -9.38
C GLU A 27 24.80 -9.17 -8.01
N ILE A 28 25.14 -9.91 -6.95
CA ILE A 28 24.87 -9.51 -5.57
C ILE A 28 25.55 -8.17 -5.24
N ALA A 29 26.84 -8.02 -5.61
CA ALA A 29 27.60 -6.79 -5.44
C ALA A 29 26.94 -5.60 -6.16
N LYS A 30 26.52 -5.80 -7.41
CA LYS A 30 25.86 -4.78 -8.24
C LYS A 30 24.53 -4.33 -7.63
N GLU A 31 23.71 -5.28 -7.16
CA GLU A 31 22.39 -4.98 -6.61
C GLU A 31 22.50 -4.27 -5.24
N LEU A 32 23.49 -4.63 -4.43
CA LEU A 32 23.72 -4.05 -3.10
C LEU A 32 24.60 -2.79 -3.12
N LYS A 33 25.19 -2.45 -4.28
CA LYS A 33 26.18 -1.37 -4.44
C LYS A 33 27.36 -1.49 -3.47
N ILE A 34 27.87 -2.70 -3.27
CA ILE A 34 29.04 -2.99 -2.42
C ILE A 34 30.13 -3.70 -3.23
N GLY A 35 31.37 -3.68 -2.72
CA GLY A 35 32.48 -4.39 -3.35
C GLY A 35 32.30 -5.91 -3.30
N VAL A 36 32.77 -6.60 -4.36
CA VAL A 36 32.76 -8.08 -4.43
C VAL A 36 33.46 -8.74 -3.22
N PRO A 37 34.59 -8.23 -2.70
CA PRO A 37 35.20 -8.77 -1.48
C PRO A 37 34.27 -8.70 -0.26
N THR A 38 33.51 -7.62 -0.13
CA THR A 38 32.53 -7.42 0.94
C THR A 38 31.36 -8.40 0.83
N VAL A 39 30.96 -8.76 -0.40
CA VAL A 39 29.94 -9.80 -0.63
C VAL A 39 30.43 -11.14 -0.11
N TYR A 40 31.68 -11.54 -0.42
CA TYR A 40 32.23 -12.80 0.07
C TYR A 40 32.27 -12.86 1.59
N TYR A 41 32.68 -11.78 2.25
CA TYR A 41 32.64 -11.68 3.71
C TYR A 41 31.22 -11.91 4.27
N HIS A 42 30.20 -11.33 3.64
CA HIS A 42 28.82 -11.54 4.07
C HIS A 42 28.27 -12.93 3.78
N LEU A 43 28.66 -13.55 2.66
CA LEU A 43 28.28 -14.92 2.31
C LEU A 43 28.92 -15.94 3.25
N GLU A 44 30.18 -15.72 3.64
CA GLU A 44 30.88 -16.55 4.62
C GLU A 44 30.20 -16.50 5.99
N LEU A 45 29.81 -15.30 6.44
CA LEU A 45 29.06 -15.12 7.69
C LEU A 45 27.65 -15.70 7.64
N LEU A 46 27.02 -15.76 6.46
CA LEU A 46 25.71 -16.41 6.29
C LEU A 46 25.80 -17.93 6.43
N GLY A 47 26.99 -18.52 6.23
CA GLY A 47 27.31 -19.92 6.48
C GLY A 47 26.24 -20.87 5.93
N ASP A 48 25.73 -21.75 6.80
CA ASP A 48 24.69 -22.75 6.51
C ASP A 48 23.41 -22.21 5.85
N CYS A 49 23.16 -20.89 5.83
CA CYS A 49 21.97 -20.31 5.18
C CYS A 49 22.10 -20.25 3.65
N VAL A 50 23.32 -20.33 3.13
CA VAL A 50 23.62 -20.22 1.71
C VAL A 50 24.53 -21.35 1.28
N GLN A 51 24.35 -21.83 0.06
CA GLN A 51 25.18 -22.88 -0.51
C GLN A 51 25.72 -22.43 -1.86
N LYS A 52 26.97 -22.83 -2.15
CA LYS A 52 27.61 -22.60 -3.43
C LYS A 52 27.25 -23.72 -4.40
N THR A 53 26.75 -23.33 -5.57
CA THR A 53 26.40 -24.22 -6.68
C THR A 53 27.67 -24.63 -7.43
N SER A 54 27.61 -25.72 -8.19
CA SER A 54 28.71 -26.20 -9.04
C SER A 54 29.27 -25.17 -10.02
N ARG A 55 28.48 -24.18 -10.40
CA ARG A 55 28.85 -23.06 -11.30
C ARG A 55 29.49 -21.86 -10.58
N GLY A 56 29.67 -21.92 -9.27
CA GLY A 56 30.22 -20.82 -8.47
C GLY A 56 29.19 -19.76 -8.06
N GLU A 57 27.92 -19.97 -8.37
CA GLU A 57 26.80 -19.15 -7.91
C GLU A 57 26.35 -19.54 -6.50
N TYR A 58 25.59 -18.68 -5.82
CA TYR A 58 25.04 -18.95 -4.50
C TYR A 58 23.53 -19.14 -4.58
N SER A 59 23.01 -20.07 -3.78
CA SER A 59 21.57 -20.29 -3.56
C SER A 59 21.28 -20.39 -2.06
N VAL A 60 20.00 -20.21 -1.68
CA VAL A 60 19.59 -20.35 -0.27
C VAL A 60 19.34 -21.82 0.05
N THR A 61 19.80 -22.26 1.21
CA THR A 61 19.52 -23.60 1.74
C THR A 61 18.13 -23.64 2.39
N GLU A 62 17.65 -24.84 2.73
CA GLU A 62 16.39 -24.99 3.45
C GLU A 62 16.41 -24.29 4.83
N LYS A 63 17.54 -24.39 5.54
CA LYS A 63 17.79 -23.60 6.77
C LYS A 63 17.73 -22.10 6.51
N GLY A 64 18.34 -21.61 5.43
CA GLY A 64 18.28 -20.20 5.06
C GLY A 64 16.87 -19.71 4.73
N ILE A 65 16.04 -20.57 4.15
CA ILE A 65 14.62 -20.29 3.87
C ILE A 65 13.82 -20.23 5.18
N GLU A 66 14.02 -21.17 6.10
CA GLU A 66 13.37 -21.18 7.41
C GLU A 66 13.73 -19.93 8.23
N VAL A 67 15.01 -19.57 8.21
CA VAL A 67 15.53 -18.36 8.85
C VAL A 67 14.98 -17.10 8.18
N TYR A 68 14.93 -17.06 6.85
CA TYR A 68 14.32 -15.95 6.11
C TYR A 68 12.84 -15.79 6.46
N ARG A 69 12.07 -16.89 6.55
CA ARG A 69 10.65 -16.84 6.93
C ARG A 69 10.45 -16.42 8.39
N SER A 70 11.20 -17.01 9.31
CA SER A 70 11.01 -16.82 10.75
C SER A 70 11.53 -15.48 11.27
N GLU A 71 12.59 -14.94 10.67
CA GLU A 71 13.27 -13.73 11.15
C GLU A 71 13.19 -12.58 10.16
N ILE A 72 13.30 -12.76 8.83
CA ILE A 72 13.32 -11.60 7.90
C ILE A 72 11.93 -11.23 7.40
N MET A 73 11.11 -12.21 7.05
CA MET A 73 9.72 -12.01 6.64
C MET A 73 8.88 -11.58 7.84
N ASN A 74 9.07 -12.24 8.99
CA ASN A 74 8.41 -11.86 10.24
C ASN A 74 9.06 -10.64 10.94
N ALA A 75 10.34 -10.31 10.75
CA ALA A 75 10.87 -9.01 11.20
C ALA A 75 10.53 -7.88 10.24
N SER A 76 10.37 -8.10 8.92
CA SER A 76 9.74 -7.07 8.08
C SER A 76 8.30 -6.78 8.52
N SER A 77 7.63 -7.73 9.17
CA SER A 77 6.35 -7.50 9.85
C SER A 77 6.47 -7.02 11.31
N LYS A 78 7.66 -7.04 11.94
CA LYS A 78 7.89 -6.65 13.35
C LYS A 78 8.83 -5.45 13.57
N SER A 79 9.58 -5.00 12.57
CA SER A 79 10.62 -3.95 12.68
C SER A 79 10.15 -2.58 12.22
N SER A 80 8.92 -2.47 11.73
CA SER A 80 8.16 -1.23 11.84
C SER A 80 7.24 -1.45 13.03
N GLY A 81 7.13 -0.49 13.96
CA GLY A 81 6.07 -0.46 14.96
C GLY A 81 4.72 -0.35 14.25
N MET A 82 4.29 -1.45 13.64
CA MET A 82 3.20 -1.45 12.68
C MET A 82 1.91 -1.26 13.46
N PRO A 83 1.12 -0.23 13.14
CA PRO A 83 -0.21 -0.11 13.70
C PRO A 83 -0.98 -1.39 13.37
N VAL A 84 -1.84 -1.84 14.29
CA VAL A 84 -2.76 -3.00 14.16
C VAL A 84 -3.45 -3.04 12.79
N LEU A 85 -3.64 -1.86 12.18
CA LEU A 85 -4.15 -1.66 10.84
C LEU A 85 -3.35 -2.38 9.75
N TYR A 86 -2.02 -2.35 9.78
CA TYR A 86 -1.19 -2.98 8.74
C TYR A 86 -1.28 -4.51 8.79
N SER A 87 -1.24 -5.11 9.98
CA SER A 87 -1.37 -6.57 10.13
C SER A 87 -2.76 -7.05 9.73
N THR A 88 -3.80 -6.26 10.01
CA THR A 88 -5.18 -6.61 9.63
C THR A 88 -5.37 -6.51 8.11
N ILE A 89 -4.82 -5.47 7.48
CA ILE A 89 -4.89 -5.29 6.02
C ILE A 89 -4.05 -6.35 5.29
N SER A 90 -2.88 -6.73 5.80
CA SER A 90 -2.06 -7.77 5.17
C SER A 90 -2.73 -9.14 5.19
N LEU A 91 -3.40 -9.48 6.30
CA LEU A 91 -4.27 -10.66 6.41
C LEU A 91 -5.47 -10.59 5.45
N LEU A 92 -6.05 -9.41 5.27
CA LEU A 92 -7.17 -9.20 4.35
C LEU A 92 -6.74 -9.39 2.90
N ILE A 93 -5.60 -8.83 2.48
CA ILE A 93 -5.05 -8.97 1.12
C ILE A 93 -4.66 -10.43 0.82
N ALA A 94 -4.22 -11.19 1.82
CA ALA A 94 -3.94 -12.62 1.67
C ALA A 94 -5.19 -13.45 1.30
N ARG A 95 -6.40 -12.89 1.49
CA ARG A 95 -7.68 -13.52 1.17
C ARG A 95 -8.44 -12.68 0.12
N PRO A 96 -8.11 -12.81 -1.17
CA PRO A 96 -8.60 -11.89 -2.22
C PRO A 96 -10.13 -11.86 -2.35
N PHE A 97 -10.80 -12.99 -2.11
CA PHE A 97 -12.26 -13.07 -2.14
C PHE A 97 -12.92 -12.24 -1.02
N LEU A 98 -12.40 -12.35 0.21
CA LEU A 98 -12.91 -11.56 1.35
C LEU A 98 -12.59 -10.08 1.20
N ALA A 99 -11.41 -9.76 0.68
CA ALA A 99 -11.01 -8.38 0.40
C ALA A 99 -11.98 -7.73 -0.60
N ALA A 100 -12.27 -8.40 -1.72
CA ALA A 100 -13.21 -7.91 -2.71
C ALA A 100 -14.64 -7.76 -2.15
N LEU A 101 -15.11 -8.75 -1.39
CA LEU A 101 -16.43 -8.69 -0.74
C LEU A 101 -16.53 -7.48 0.21
N LEU A 102 -15.50 -7.26 1.03
CA LEU A 102 -15.47 -6.16 1.98
C LEU A 102 -15.43 -4.80 1.27
N GLY A 103 -14.66 -4.69 0.18
CA GLY A 103 -14.64 -3.50 -0.66
C GLY A 103 -16.01 -3.20 -1.27
N LEU A 104 -16.73 -4.23 -1.72
CA LEU A 104 -18.06 -4.10 -2.31
C LEU A 104 -19.11 -3.67 -1.26
N VAL A 105 -19.05 -4.25 -0.05
CA VAL A 105 -19.88 -3.82 1.08
C VAL A 105 -19.59 -2.35 1.43
N ALA A 106 -18.32 -1.97 1.52
CA ALA A 106 -17.92 -0.58 1.77
C ALA A 106 -18.46 0.38 0.70
N ALA A 107 -18.35 0.02 -0.58
CA ALA A 107 -18.87 0.82 -1.68
C ALA A 107 -20.40 0.97 -1.64
N SER A 108 -21.12 -0.13 -1.35
CA SER A 108 -22.58 -0.10 -1.24
C SER A 108 -23.06 0.78 -0.08
N LEU A 109 -22.35 0.74 1.05
CA LEU A 109 -22.63 1.57 2.21
C LEU A 109 -22.37 3.06 1.92
N GLU A 110 -21.24 3.38 1.27
CA GLU A 110 -20.90 4.74 0.87
C GLU A 110 -21.96 5.30 -0.10
N LEU A 111 -22.36 4.52 -1.12
CA LEU A 111 -23.39 4.91 -2.07
C LEU A 111 -24.74 5.19 -1.39
N ALA A 112 -25.13 4.39 -0.40
CA ALA A 112 -26.36 4.58 0.36
C ALA A 112 -26.34 5.89 1.17
N VAL A 113 -25.20 6.25 1.77
CA VAL A 113 -25.04 7.52 2.49
C VAL A 113 -25.01 8.70 1.52
N CYS A 114 -24.35 8.56 0.38
CA CYS A 114 -24.34 9.56 -0.70
C CYS A 114 -25.76 9.86 -1.19
N TYR A 115 -26.59 8.84 -1.35
CA TYR A 115 -27.98 9.00 -1.76
C TYR A 115 -28.81 9.81 -0.76
N ARG A 116 -28.55 9.66 0.55
CA ARG A 116 -29.24 10.43 1.60
C ARG A 116 -28.73 11.85 1.75
N THR A 117 -27.43 12.06 1.54
CA THR A 117 -26.76 13.33 1.82
C THR A 117 -26.68 14.25 0.60
N GLY A 118 -26.87 13.71 -0.62
CA GLY A 118 -26.75 14.48 -1.86
C GLY A 118 -25.29 14.82 -2.23
N PHE A 119 -24.32 14.17 -1.61
CA PHE A 119 -22.90 14.31 -1.93
C PHE A 119 -22.41 13.11 -2.73
N ILE A 120 -21.45 13.33 -3.64
CA ILE A 120 -20.70 12.26 -4.30
C ILE A 120 -19.23 12.32 -3.95
N PRO A 121 -18.59 11.17 -3.78
CA PRO A 121 -17.18 11.12 -3.53
C PRO A 121 -16.44 11.33 -4.86
N PHE A 122 -15.49 12.24 -4.84
CA PHE A 122 -14.58 12.52 -5.93
C PHE A 122 -13.16 12.27 -5.41
N MET A 123 -12.42 11.31 -5.94
CA MET A 123 -11.09 10.93 -5.41
C MET A 123 -11.15 10.73 -3.87
N LEU A 124 -10.39 11.53 -3.10
CA LEU A 124 -10.34 11.55 -1.62
C LEU A 124 -11.17 12.70 -0.97
N GLY A 125 -12.30 13.08 -1.55
CA GLY A 125 -13.17 14.15 -1.03
C GLY A 125 -14.62 14.01 -1.49
N TYR A 126 -15.49 14.92 -1.06
CA TYR A 126 -16.91 14.95 -1.44
C TYR A 126 -17.27 16.25 -2.15
N ARG A 127 -18.18 16.17 -3.11
CA ARG A 127 -18.80 17.32 -3.80
C ARG A 127 -20.32 17.18 -3.80
N PRO A 128 -21.08 18.28 -3.68
CA PRO A 128 -22.55 18.22 -3.80
C PRO A 128 -22.95 17.84 -5.23
N VAL A 129 -24.06 17.12 -5.36
CA VAL A 129 -24.66 16.75 -6.65
C VAL A 129 -25.83 17.66 -6.98
N LEU A 130 -25.89 18.12 -8.23
CA LEU A 130 -27.00 18.90 -8.76
C LEU A 130 -28.15 18.00 -9.26
N GLU A 131 -27.88 16.78 -9.73
CA GLU A 131 -28.87 15.83 -10.26
C GLU A 131 -28.70 14.40 -9.73
N ASN A 132 -29.69 13.89 -9.00
CA ASN A 132 -29.65 12.57 -8.36
C ASN A 132 -29.72 11.36 -9.31
N SER A 133 -30.27 11.53 -10.53
CA SER A 133 -30.46 10.44 -11.49
C SER A 133 -29.14 9.86 -12.02
N ALA A 134 -28.09 10.68 -12.11
CA ALA A 134 -26.77 10.29 -12.60
C ALA A 134 -25.77 9.92 -11.49
N LEU A 135 -26.21 9.90 -10.22
CA LEU A 135 -25.35 9.65 -9.05
C LEU A 135 -24.55 8.33 -9.15
N PRO A 136 -25.14 7.17 -9.52
CA PRO A 136 -24.39 5.91 -9.61
C PRO A 136 -23.29 5.95 -10.68
N VAL A 137 -23.54 6.65 -11.79
CA VAL A 137 -22.59 6.79 -12.89
C VAL A 137 -21.40 7.63 -12.46
N TYR A 138 -21.64 8.78 -11.81
CA TYR A 138 -20.56 9.62 -11.28
C TYR A 138 -19.77 8.93 -10.17
N TYR A 139 -20.44 8.15 -9.32
CA TYR A 139 -19.79 7.35 -8.29
C TYR A 139 -18.85 6.31 -8.88
N ALA A 140 -19.34 5.50 -9.84
CA ALA A 140 -18.53 4.50 -10.53
C ALA A 140 -17.34 5.14 -11.28
N ALA A 141 -17.59 6.26 -11.97
CA ALA A 141 -16.55 7.02 -12.66
C ALA A 141 -15.46 7.53 -11.70
N SER A 142 -15.83 7.97 -10.49
CA SER A 142 -14.85 8.47 -9.51
C SER A 142 -13.96 7.36 -8.95
N ILE A 143 -14.52 6.17 -8.69
CA ILE A 143 -13.74 4.99 -8.30
C ILE A 143 -12.78 4.61 -9.41
N PHE A 144 -13.30 4.51 -10.64
CA PHE A 144 -12.51 4.09 -11.79
C PHE A 144 -11.36 5.08 -12.07
N LEU A 145 -11.63 6.38 -11.98
CA LEU A 145 -10.62 7.42 -12.17
C LEU A 145 -9.53 7.34 -11.10
N ALA A 146 -9.90 7.17 -9.81
CA ALA A 146 -8.93 7.01 -8.73
C ALA A 146 -8.07 5.76 -8.91
N PHE A 147 -8.70 4.64 -9.27
CA PHE A 147 -8.01 3.40 -9.57
C PHE A 147 -7.04 3.56 -10.75
N ALA A 148 -7.48 4.15 -11.86
CA ALA A 148 -6.67 4.34 -13.06
C ALA A 148 -5.46 5.25 -12.81
N VAL A 149 -5.62 6.34 -12.06
CA VAL A 149 -4.52 7.26 -11.69
C VAL A 149 -3.48 6.52 -10.84
N LEU A 150 -3.92 5.77 -9.84
CA LEU A 150 -3.02 5.02 -8.97
C LEU A 150 -2.34 3.86 -9.69
N GLU A 151 -3.06 3.18 -10.57
CA GLU A 151 -2.51 2.13 -11.40
C GLU A 151 -1.43 2.68 -12.34
N ALA A 152 -1.72 3.75 -13.08
CA ALA A 152 -0.77 4.41 -13.96
C ALA A 152 0.47 4.89 -13.20
N ALA A 153 0.30 5.52 -12.04
CA ALA A 153 1.40 5.95 -11.19
C ALA A 153 2.24 4.77 -10.67
N SER A 154 1.58 3.69 -10.23
CA SER A 154 2.25 2.48 -9.76
C SER A 154 3.04 1.77 -10.86
N TYR A 155 2.48 1.74 -12.08
CA TYR A 155 3.10 1.15 -13.26
C TYR A 155 4.32 1.95 -13.70
N ALA A 156 4.23 3.29 -13.70
CA ALA A 156 5.35 4.16 -14.03
C ALA A 156 6.56 3.97 -13.11
N LEU A 157 6.32 3.68 -11.82
CA LEU A 157 7.37 3.53 -10.81
C LEU A 157 8.01 2.14 -10.78
N ASN A 158 7.20 1.08 -10.75
CA ASN A 158 7.69 -0.29 -10.51
C ASN A 158 7.65 -1.20 -11.75
N ARG A 159 7.01 -0.77 -12.86
CA ARG A 159 6.81 -1.54 -14.10
C ARG A 159 6.28 -2.97 -13.87
N ARG A 160 5.60 -3.21 -12.76
CA ARG A 160 5.10 -4.53 -12.35
C ARG A 160 3.60 -4.62 -12.63
N LEU A 161 3.21 -5.66 -13.34
CA LEU A 161 1.80 -6.01 -13.58
C LEU A 161 1.30 -6.94 -12.47
N GLY A 162 0.03 -6.80 -12.10
CA GLY A 162 -0.62 -7.56 -11.02
C GLY A 162 -0.98 -6.73 -9.77
N GLY A 163 -1.73 -7.34 -8.85
CA GLY A 163 -2.20 -6.69 -7.62
C GLY A 163 -3.39 -5.74 -7.81
N GLU A 164 -4.09 -5.83 -8.93
CA GLU A 164 -5.22 -4.95 -9.29
C GLU A 164 -6.40 -5.09 -8.32
N VAL A 165 -6.81 -6.32 -7.99
CA VAL A 165 -7.94 -6.57 -7.07
C VAL A 165 -7.67 -6.01 -5.66
N PRO A 166 -6.50 -6.24 -5.04
CA PRO A 166 -6.14 -5.58 -3.78
C PRO A 166 -6.06 -4.06 -3.89
N LEU A 167 -5.59 -3.51 -5.02
CA LEU A 167 -5.53 -2.07 -5.23
C LEU A 167 -6.93 -1.45 -5.29
N LEU A 168 -7.83 -2.03 -6.09
CA LEU A 168 -9.23 -1.61 -6.18
C LEU A 168 -9.90 -1.68 -4.81
N THR A 169 -9.69 -2.79 -4.10
CA THR A 169 -10.18 -2.96 -2.72
C THR A 169 -9.65 -1.85 -1.80
N GLY A 170 -8.36 -1.52 -1.91
CA GLY A 170 -7.75 -0.43 -1.17
C GLY A 170 -8.35 0.94 -1.48
N VAL A 171 -8.66 1.22 -2.76
CA VAL A 171 -9.36 2.43 -3.16
C VAL A 171 -10.72 2.52 -2.47
N LEU A 172 -11.52 1.44 -2.50
CA LEU A 172 -12.83 1.41 -1.86
C LEU A 172 -12.76 1.58 -0.33
N LEU A 173 -11.88 0.82 0.33
CA LEU A 173 -11.72 0.89 1.79
C LEU A 173 -11.12 2.21 2.27
N SER A 174 -10.25 2.83 1.48
CA SER A 174 -9.64 4.11 1.84
C SER A 174 -10.66 5.25 1.93
N ARG A 175 -11.88 5.09 1.38
CA ARG A 175 -12.94 6.10 1.44
C ARG A 175 -13.82 6.02 2.69
N LEU A 176 -13.80 4.89 3.39
CA LEU A 176 -14.60 4.72 4.62
C LEU A 176 -14.32 5.78 5.69
N PRO A 177 -13.05 6.16 5.98
CA PRO A 177 -12.78 7.26 6.91
C PRO A 177 -13.47 8.57 6.52
N LEU A 178 -13.57 8.87 5.23
CA LEU A 178 -14.22 10.09 4.75
C LEU A 178 -15.71 10.09 5.05
N MET A 179 -16.37 8.93 5.13
CA MET A 179 -17.79 8.86 5.46
C MET A 179 -18.14 9.50 6.80
N ILE A 180 -17.20 9.55 7.75
CA ILE A 180 -17.40 10.22 9.04
C ILE A 180 -17.78 11.69 8.83
N VAL A 181 -17.19 12.34 7.81
CA VAL A 181 -17.49 13.74 7.45
C VAL A 181 -18.94 13.88 6.97
N LEU A 182 -19.43 12.95 6.14
CA LEU A 182 -20.82 12.97 5.67
C LEU A 182 -21.83 12.73 6.80
N VAL A 183 -21.52 11.82 7.72
CA VAL A 183 -22.37 11.57 8.89
C VAL A 183 -22.40 12.80 9.80
N LEU A 184 -21.25 13.46 9.98
CA LEU A 184 -21.15 14.69 10.76
C LEU A 184 -21.93 15.84 10.11
N ALA A 185 -21.96 15.92 8.78
CA ALA A 185 -22.75 16.91 8.05
C ALA A 185 -24.27 16.75 8.24
N LEU A 186 -24.73 15.55 8.62
CA LEU A 186 -26.13 15.31 9.02
C LEU A 186 -26.42 15.69 10.48
N ALA A 187 -25.38 15.87 11.30
CA ALA A 187 -25.54 16.30 12.68
C ALA A 187 -25.63 17.83 12.75
N PRO A 188 -26.55 18.39 13.55
CA PRO A 188 -26.68 19.84 13.75
C PRO A 188 -25.55 20.35 14.64
N LEU A 189 -24.32 20.39 14.11
CA LEU A 189 -23.15 20.91 14.80
C LEU A 189 -22.82 22.30 14.28
N ASP A 190 -23.11 23.32 15.07
CA ASP A 190 -22.85 24.74 14.76
C ASP A 190 -21.36 25.14 14.94
N ALA A 191 -20.43 24.23 14.63
CA ALA A 191 -18.99 24.41 14.85
C ALA A 191 -18.19 24.17 13.56
N PRO A 192 -18.01 25.19 12.70
CA PRO A 192 -17.33 25.05 11.40
C PRO A 192 -15.85 24.64 11.55
N SER A 193 -15.18 25.04 12.63
CA SER A 193 -13.80 24.66 12.93
C SER A 193 -13.64 23.14 13.16
N VAL A 194 -14.64 22.52 13.81
CA VAL A 194 -14.66 21.08 14.09
C VAL A 194 -14.84 20.30 12.79
N ALA A 195 -15.72 20.75 11.89
CA ALA A 195 -15.93 20.10 10.60
C ALA A 195 -14.65 20.08 9.73
N ILE A 196 -13.91 21.20 9.70
CA ILE A 196 -12.62 21.29 8.99
C ILE A 196 -11.60 20.33 9.59
N ALA A 197 -11.46 20.32 10.93
CA ALA A 197 -10.51 19.44 11.61
C ALA A 197 -10.83 17.96 11.38
N VAL A 198 -12.10 17.55 11.49
CA VAL A 198 -12.55 16.18 11.24
C VAL A 198 -12.31 15.78 9.79
N THR A 199 -12.54 16.67 8.84
CA THR A 199 -12.28 16.42 7.41
C THR A 199 -10.79 16.18 7.15
N ALA A 200 -9.93 17.03 7.69
CA ALA A 200 -8.48 16.89 7.54
C ALA A 200 -7.98 15.57 8.14
N VAL A 201 -8.42 15.22 9.36
CA VAL A 201 -8.06 13.96 10.01
C VAL A 201 -8.55 12.75 9.20
N SER A 202 -9.78 12.81 8.69
CA SER A 202 -10.36 11.74 7.87
C SER A 202 -9.60 11.53 6.56
N GLN A 203 -9.17 12.62 5.91
CA GLN A 203 -8.34 12.56 4.69
C GLN A 203 -6.96 11.94 4.97
N LEU A 204 -6.32 12.32 6.08
CA LEU A 204 -5.05 11.71 6.49
C LEU A 204 -5.20 10.22 6.77
N LEU A 205 -6.27 9.81 7.44
CA LEU A 205 -6.56 8.39 7.70
C LEU A 205 -6.80 7.62 6.40
N SER A 206 -7.48 8.26 5.44
CA SER A 206 -7.73 7.71 4.09
C SER A 206 -6.43 7.49 3.32
N ILE A 207 -5.52 8.47 3.34
CA ILE A 207 -4.18 8.33 2.74
C ILE A 207 -3.41 7.20 3.40
N LEU A 208 -3.48 7.09 4.74
CA LEU A 208 -2.78 6.04 5.46
C LEU A 208 -3.28 4.66 5.03
N VAL A 209 -4.60 4.43 4.99
CA VAL A 209 -5.19 3.16 4.49
C VAL A 209 -4.76 2.90 3.05
N LEU A 210 -4.91 3.89 2.16
CA LEU A 210 -4.56 3.76 0.74
C LEU A 210 -3.08 3.42 0.54
N SER A 211 -2.19 4.05 1.30
CA SER A 211 -0.75 3.83 1.22
C SER A 211 -0.34 2.41 1.63
N ILE A 212 -1.04 1.83 2.60
CA ILE A 212 -0.83 0.44 3.02
C ILE A 212 -1.24 -0.51 1.91
N PHE A 213 -2.41 -0.29 1.30
CA PHE A 213 -2.87 -1.10 0.18
C PHE A 213 -1.98 -0.96 -1.06
N LEU A 214 -1.52 0.24 -1.40
CA LEU A 214 -0.56 0.48 -2.50
C LEU A 214 0.77 -0.26 -2.26
N SER A 215 1.30 -0.16 -1.05
CA SER A 215 2.54 -0.82 -0.65
C SER A 215 2.42 -2.34 -0.76
N LEU A 216 1.35 -2.92 -0.22
CA LEU A 216 1.13 -4.37 -0.21
C LEU A 216 0.73 -4.92 -1.59
N SER A 217 -0.07 -4.20 -2.38
CA SER A 217 -0.55 -4.65 -3.68
C SER A 217 0.51 -4.57 -4.78
N LYS A 218 1.22 -3.44 -4.87
CA LYS A 218 2.19 -3.15 -5.96
C LYS A 218 3.64 -3.30 -5.51
N GLY A 219 3.89 -3.62 -4.23
CA GLY A 219 5.23 -3.80 -3.66
C GLY A 219 6.05 -2.50 -3.65
N ILE A 220 5.38 -1.36 -3.58
CA ILE A 220 6.02 -0.04 -3.55
C ILE A 220 6.46 0.26 -2.11
N ARG A 221 7.59 0.97 -1.93
CA ARG A 221 7.99 1.45 -0.59
C ARG A 221 6.87 2.30 0.03
N GLN A 222 6.64 2.15 1.34
CA GLN A 222 5.57 2.86 2.03
C GLN A 222 5.70 4.39 1.92
N GLU A 223 6.93 4.91 2.00
CA GLU A 223 7.23 6.34 1.80
C GLU A 223 6.70 6.86 0.46
N ILE A 224 6.98 6.14 -0.63
CA ILE A 224 6.53 6.49 -1.99
C ILE A 224 5.01 6.35 -2.10
N SER A 225 4.43 5.35 -1.45
CA SER A 225 2.98 5.13 -1.43
C SER A 225 2.24 6.28 -0.72
N ILE A 226 2.81 6.82 0.36
CA ILE A 226 2.29 8.00 1.05
C ILE A 226 2.39 9.24 0.16
N ILE A 227 3.52 9.43 -0.52
CA ILE A 227 3.72 10.55 -1.47
C ILE A 227 2.67 10.48 -2.58
N LEU A 228 2.40 9.29 -3.15
CA LEU A 228 1.34 9.12 -4.15
C LEU A 228 -0.05 9.47 -3.61
N GLY A 229 -0.36 9.05 -2.38
CA GLY A 229 -1.61 9.41 -1.72
C GLY A 229 -1.76 10.92 -1.50
N LEU A 230 -0.67 11.59 -1.11
CA LEU A 230 -0.63 13.06 -0.97
C LEU A 230 -0.82 13.76 -2.32
N VAL A 231 -0.16 13.31 -3.38
CA VAL A 231 -0.35 13.87 -4.73
C VAL A 231 -1.81 13.75 -5.15
N LEU A 232 -2.45 12.60 -4.88
CA LEU A 232 -3.86 12.39 -5.20
C LEU A 232 -4.79 13.29 -4.38
N LEU A 233 -4.46 13.56 -3.11
CA LEU A 233 -5.16 14.55 -2.29
C LEU A 233 -4.97 15.98 -2.83
N TYR A 234 -3.76 16.37 -3.21
CA TYR A 234 -3.50 17.69 -3.79
C TYR A 234 -4.24 17.89 -5.11
N LEU A 235 -4.25 16.88 -5.98
CA LEU A 235 -5.05 16.92 -7.21
C LEU A 235 -6.54 17.08 -6.92
N ASN A 236 -7.05 16.41 -5.90
CA ASN A 236 -8.43 16.60 -5.45
C ASN A 236 -8.69 18.06 -5.04
N LEU A 237 -7.83 18.64 -4.20
CA LEU A 237 -7.98 20.02 -3.73
C LEU A 237 -7.92 21.03 -4.88
N LEU A 238 -7.03 20.82 -5.86
CA LEU A 238 -6.94 21.69 -7.05
C LEU A 238 -8.19 21.63 -7.92
N VAL A 239 -8.73 20.42 -8.15
CA VAL A 239 -9.99 20.29 -8.88
C VAL A 239 -11.11 20.98 -8.11
N TYR A 240 -11.17 20.78 -6.79
CA TYR A 240 -12.18 21.41 -5.96
C TYR A 240 -12.10 22.94 -5.97
N SER A 241 -10.90 23.52 -5.89
CA SER A 241 -10.73 24.97 -5.96
C SER A 241 -11.07 25.56 -7.33
N SER A 242 -10.81 24.82 -8.42
CA SER A 242 -11.11 25.27 -9.78
C SER A 242 -12.61 25.29 -10.12
N VAL A 243 -13.42 24.49 -9.43
CA VAL A 243 -14.87 24.36 -9.69
C VAL A 243 -15.69 25.41 -8.92
N GLN A 244 -15.08 26.14 -7.99
CA GLN A 244 -15.72 27.23 -7.23
C GLN A 244 -15.51 28.63 -7.85
N LEU A 245 -14.81 28.73 -8.99
CA LEU A 245 -14.63 29.93 -9.81
C LEU A 245 -15.57 29.89 -11.02
#